data_AF-A0A1A8PBW6-F1
#
_entry.id   AF-A0A1A8PBW6-F1
#
_cell.length_a   1.000
_cell.length_b   1.000
_cell.length_c   1.000
_cell.angle_alpha   90.00
_cell.angle_beta   90.00
_cell.angle_gamma   90.00
#
_symmetry.space_group_name_H-M   'P 1'
#
loop_
_entity.id
_entity.type
_entity.pdbx_description
1 polymer ?
#
loop_
_entity_poly.entity_id
_entity_poly.type
_entity_poly.pdbx_seq_one_letter_code
_entity_poly.pdbx_strand_id
1 'polypeptide(L)'
;SLYWPHQSHQRVIRTRSLPTSISLPPTSYVPTIPSLSLSSSTTADKLCFTTGLAYDSQMLKHQCVCEDNSRHPEHAGRIQSIWSRLQERELTSQCELISSRKATHEELLSVHSENHVSMFGNKLDNR
;
A
#
# COMPACT_ATOMS: atom_id res chain seq x y z
N SER A 1 37.68 3.91 -25.69
CA SER A 1 36.32 4.41 -25.97
C SER A 1 35.35 3.25 -26.06
N LEU A 2 34.55 3.04 -25.03
CA LEU A 2 33.47 2.03 -25.02
C LEU A 2 32.15 2.78 -25.25
N TYR A 3 31.56 2.54 -26.42
CA TYR A 3 30.26 3.06 -26.82
C TYR A 3 29.17 2.22 -26.15
N TRP A 4 28.41 2.82 -25.23
CA TRP A 4 27.18 2.23 -24.72
C TRP A 4 26.05 2.58 -25.68
N PRO A 5 25.32 1.61 -26.25
CA PRO A 5 24.17 1.93 -27.09
C PRO A 5 23.08 2.49 -26.20
N HIS A 6 22.64 3.72 -26.51
CA HIS A 6 21.45 4.32 -25.91
C HIS A 6 20.23 3.43 -26.28
N GLN A 7 19.76 2.60 -25.35
CA GLN A 7 18.43 2.02 -25.45
C GLN A 7 17.43 3.14 -25.14
N SER A 8 16.76 3.63 -26.19
CA SER A 8 15.57 4.44 -26.03
C SER A 8 14.48 3.58 -25.38
N HIS A 9 14.24 3.78 -24.07
CA HIS A 9 13.13 3.13 -23.39
C HIS A 9 11.81 3.54 -24.04
N GLN A 10 11.01 2.55 -24.39
CA GLN A 10 9.71 2.74 -25.02
C GLN A 10 8.75 3.41 -24.03
N ARG A 11 8.07 4.47 -24.47
CA ARG A 11 7.14 5.24 -23.63
C ARG A 11 5.97 4.31 -23.24
N VAL A 12 5.81 4.03 -21.94
CA VAL A 12 4.70 3.22 -21.45
C VAL A 12 3.39 3.97 -21.71
N ILE A 13 2.58 3.47 -22.64
CA ILE A 13 1.24 3.99 -22.91
C ILE A 13 0.35 3.56 -21.74
N ARG A 14 -0.29 4.52 -21.10
CA ARG A 14 -1.29 4.27 -20.04
C ARG A 14 -2.44 3.48 -20.67
N THR A 15 -2.56 2.19 -20.35
CA THR A 15 -3.74 1.42 -20.73
C THR A 15 -4.94 2.03 -20.00
N ARG A 16 -5.93 2.49 -20.76
CA ARG A 16 -7.23 2.85 -20.17
C ARG A 16 -7.84 1.55 -19.67
N SER A 17 -8.18 1.49 -18.38
CA SER A 17 -8.98 0.40 -17.84
C SER A 17 -10.29 0.33 -18.61
N LEU A 18 -10.66 -0.87 -19.06
CA LEU A 18 -11.98 -1.13 -19.64
C LEU A 18 -13.06 -1.00 -18.54
N PRO A 19 -14.29 -0.57 -18.86
CA PRO A 19 -15.38 -0.63 -17.91
C PRO A 19 -15.71 -2.09 -17.56
N THR A 20 -16.02 -2.34 -16.29
CA THR A 20 -16.39 -3.66 -15.76
C THR A 20 -17.63 -4.19 -16.48
N SER A 21 -17.51 -5.26 -17.27
CA SER A 21 -18.67 -6.00 -17.77
C SER A 21 -19.29 -6.75 -16.60
N ILE A 22 -20.47 -6.29 -16.15
CA ILE A 22 -21.32 -7.04 -15.23
C ILE A 22 -21.92 -8.20 -16.04
N SER A 23 -21.42 -9.41 -15.80
CA SER A 23 -22.07 -10.62 -16.29
C SER A 23 -23.31 -10.89 -15.42
N LEU A 24 -24.46 -11.07 -16.06
CA LEU A 24 -25.68 -11.57 -15.42
C LEU A 24 -25.42 -12.94 -14.77
N PRO A 25 -26.09 -13.28 -13.65
CA PRO A 25 -25.89 -14.56 -13.00
C PRO A 25 -26.58 -15.70 -13.78
N PRO A 26 -25.96 -16.88 -13.91
CA PRO A 26 -26.65 -18.07 -14.39
C PRO A 26 -27.49 -18.69 -13.25
N THR A 27 -28.55 -19.35 -13.69
CA THR A 27 -29.68 -19.93 -12.96
C THR A 27 -29.28 -21.00 -11.95
N SER A 28 -29.88 -20.91 -10.75
CA SER A 28 -30.20 -21.98 -9.79
C SER A 28 -29.24 -23.18 -9.68
N TYR A 29 -28.25 -23.05 -8.79
CA TYR A 29 -27.75 -24.20 -8.02
C TYR A 29 -27.59 -23.75 -6.57
N VAL A 30 -28.37 -24.34 -5.67
CA VAL A 30 -28.29 -24.09 -4.22
C VAL A 30 -27.44 -25.20 -3.63
N PRO A 31 -26.21 -24.95 -3.15
CA PRO A 31 -25.55 -25.86 -2.24
C PRO A 31 -26.03 -25.56 -0.82
N THR A 32 -26.58 -26.57 -0.15
CA THR A 32 -27.00 -26.51 1.26
C THR A 32 -25.78 -26.26 2.15
N ILE A 33 -25.59 -25.01 2.59
CA ILE A 33 -24.64 -24.68 3.67
C ILE A 33 -25.40 -24.82 5.00
N PRO A 34 -24.87 -25.54 6.01
CA PRO A 34 -25.47 -25.57 7.33
C PRO A 34 -25.53 -24.16 7.92
N SER A 35 -26.73 -23.67 8.20
CA SER A 35 -26.95 -22.39 8.86
C SER A 35 -26.44 -22.47 10.29
N LEU A 36 -25.27 -21.88 10.55
CA LEU A 36 -24.83 -21.57 11.90
C LEU A 36 -25.59 -20.31 12.34
N SER A 37 -26.70 -20.48 13.04
CA SER A 37 -27.43 -19.36 13.63
C SER A 37 -26.61 -18.78 14.79
N LEU A 38 -25.82 -17.75 14.49
CA LEU A 38 -25.14 -16.96 15.51
C LEU A 38 -26.20 -16.06 16.16
N SER A 39 -26.48 -16.33 17.43
CA SER A 39 -27.41 -15.60 18.27
C SER A 39 -27.07 -14.11 18.27
N SER A 40 -27.94 -13.31 17.65
CA SER A 40 -27.86 -11.85 17.61
C SER A 40 -28.11 -11.26 18.99
N SER A 41 -27.04 -10.93 19.73
CA SER A 41 -27.14 -9.95 20.81
C SER A 41 -27.16 -8.54 20.23
N THR A 42 -28.26 -7.86 20.50
CA THR A 42 -28.65 -6.51 20.09
C THR A 42 -27.69 -5.41 20.56
N THR A 43 -26.78 -5.01 19.66
CA THR A 43 -26.49 -3.62 19.25
C THR A 43 -25.88 -3.76 17.86
N ALA A 44 -26.68 -3.57 16.81
CA ALA A 44 -26.19 -3.66 15.44
C ALA A 44 -25.30 -2.44 15.15
N ASP A 45 -24.06 -2.49 15.62
CA ASP A 45 -22.98 -1.70 15.05
C ASP A 45 -22.95 -2.04 13.57
N LYS A 46 -23.47 -1.12 12.75
CA LYS A 46 -23.41 -1.25 11.29
C LYS A 46 -21.93 -1.38 10.95
N LEU A 47 -21.53 -2.56 10.48
CA LEU A 47 -20.21 -2.74 9.91
C LEU A 47 -20.11 -1.85 8.68
N CYS A 48 -19.41 -0.73 8.82
CA CYS A 48 -19.10 0.17 7.72
C CYS A 48 -17.90 -0.40 6.98
N PHE A 49 -18.18 -1.15 5.92
CA PHE A 49 -17.13 -1.61 5.02
C PHE A 49 -16.66 -0.42 4.18
N THR A 50 -15.44 0.04 4.43
CA THR A 50 -14.76 1.03 3.59
C THR A 50 -13.31 0.61 3.31
N THR A 51 -12.64 1.37 2.45
CA THR A 51 -11.22 1.17 2.14
C THR A 51 -10.36 1.74 3.26
N GLY A 52 -9.47 0.92 3.81
CA GLY A 52 -8.43 1.37 4.72
C GLY A 52 -7.29 2.05 3.97
N LEU A 53 -6.82 3.18 4.48
CA LEU A 53 -5.68 3.92 3.94
C LEU A 53 -4.67 4.12 5.07
N ALA A 54 -3.41 3.71 4.87
CA ALA A 54 -2.34 3.93 5.84
C ALA A 54 -1.30 4.89 5.24
N TYR A 55 -1.01 5.97 5.96
CA TYR A 55 0.00 6.94 5.59
C TYR A 55 0.66 7.50 6.86
N ASP A 56 1.98 7.63 6.82
CA ASP A 56 2.77 8.14 7.93
C ASP A 56 3.80 9.13 7.40
N SER A 57 3.74 10.37 7.90
CA SER A 57 4.71 11.41 7.56
C SER A 57 6.15 11.05 7.92
N GLN A 58 6.38 10.13 8.87
CA GLN A 58 7.72 9.66 9.21
C GLN A 58 8.40 8.93 8.05
N MET A 59 7.63 8.32 7.13
CA MET A 59 8.17 7.72 5.91
C MET A 59 8.80 8.76 4.97
N LEU A 60 8.49 10.05 5.14
CA LEU A 60 9.11 11.14 4.37
C LEU A 60 10.54 11.46 4.80
N LYS A 61 10.97 10.98 5.98
CA LYS A 61 12.36 11.16 6.45
C LYS A 61 13.35 10.25 5.71
N HIS A 62 12.87 9.40 4.79
CA HIS A 62 13.76 8.61 3.96
C HIS A 62 14.59 9.52 3.05
N GLN A 63 15.91 9.56 3.31
CA GLN A 63 16.88 10.28 2.49
C GLN A 63 17.85 9.29 1.85
N CYS A 64 18.05 9.40 0.53
CA CYS A 64 19.11 8.66 -0.15
C CYS A 64 20.46 9.08 0.43
N VAL A 65 21.37 8.12 0.60
CA VAL A 65 22.78 8.36 0.97
C VAL A 65 23.51 9.27 -0.05
N CYS A 66 22.87 9.45 -1.19
CA CYS A 66 23.33 10.06 -2.41
C CYS A 66 23.25 11.59 -2.38
N GLU A 67 22.64 12.15 -1.32
CA GLU A 67 22.35 13.57 -1.02
C GLU A 67 21.53 14.33 -2.07
N ASP A 68 21.44 13.80 -3.30
CA ASP A 68 20.71 14.36 -4.41
C ASP A 68 19.55 13.43 -4.83
N ASN A 69 18.36 13.75 -4.35
CA ASN A 69 17.13 13.01 -4.67
C ASN A 69 16.75 13.09 -6.16
N SER A 70 17.27 14.05 -6.94
CA SER A 70 16.97 14.15 -8.37
C SER A 70 17.58 13.00 -9.18
N ARG A 71 18.57 12.32 -8.61
CA ARG A 71 19.29 11.21 -9.24
C ARG A 71 18.68 9.85 -8.94
N HIS A 72 17.69 9.78 -8.05
CA HIS A 72 17.11 8.53 -7.59
C HIS A 72 15.61 8.48 -7.87
N PRO A 73 15.13 7.46 -8.60
CA PRO A 73 13.70 7.30 -8.84
C PRO A 73 12.93 6.90 -7.57
N GLU A 74 13.62 6.50 -6.50
CA GLU A 74 13.06 6.17 -5.19
C GLU A 74 13.38 7.30 -4.20
N HIS A 75 12.36 8.04 -3.77
CA HIS A 75 12.50 9.16 -2.84
C HIS A 75 11.16 9.46 -2.12
N ALA A 76 11.23 10.14 -0.97
CA ALA A 76 10.08 10.50 -0.13
C ALA A 76 8.93 11.22 -0.87
N GLY A 77 9.29 12.06 -1.84
CA GLY A 77 8.32 12.79 -2.68
C GLY A 77 7.32 11.90 -3.44
N ARG A 78 7.62 10.61 -3.66
CA ARG A 78 6.68 9.67 -4.27
C ARG A 78 5.42 9.48 -3.44
N ILE A 79 5.59 9.14 -2.16
CA ILE A 79 4.45 8.91 -1.25
C ILE A 79 3.76 10.22 -0.90
N GLN A 80 4.50 11.34 -0.83
CA GLN A 80 3.92 12.66 -0.64
C GLN A 80 3.01 13.04 -1.81
N SER A 81 3.45 12.84 -3.06
CA SER A 81 2.66 13.16 -4.25
C SER A 81 1.39 12.32 -4.33
N ILE A 82 1.46 11.03 -4.00
CA ILE A 82 0.28 10.16 -3.93
C ILE A 82 -0.69 10.67 -2.85
N TRP A 83 -0.20 10.95 -1.64
CA TRP A 83 -1.03 11.45 -0.54
C TRP A 83 -1.69 12.80 -0.87
N SER A 84 -0.95 13.75 -1.44
CA SER A 84 -1.51 15.01 -1.93
C SER A 84 -2.61 14.78 -2.96
N ARG A 85 -2.38 13.86 -3.90
CA ARG A 85 -3.37 13.59 -4.96
C ARG A 85 -4.65 12.95 -4.44
N LEU A 86 -4.56 12.10 -3.41
CA LEU A 86 -5.72 11.52 -2.75
C LEU A 86 -6.54 12.58 -2.01
N GLN A 87 -5.88 13.54 -1.35
CA GLN A 87 -6.55 14.67 -0.69
C GLN A 87 -7.21 15.63 -1.68
N GLU A 88 -6.51 16.02 -2.75
CA GLU A 88 -7.05 16.90 -3.81
C GLU A 88 -8.31 16.34 -4.48
N ARG A 89 -8.44 15.01 -4.47
CA ARG A 89 -9.59 14.29 -5.03
C ARG A 89 -10.63 13.91 -3.99
N GLU A 90 -10.43 14.32 -2.74
CA GLU A 90 -11.32 14.01 -1.60
C GLU A 90 -11.58 12.51 -1.45
N LEU A 91 -10.59 11.67 -1.79
CA LEU A 91 -10.68 10.22 -1.61
C LEU A 91 -10.35 9.84 -0.16
N THR A 92 -9.54 10.65 0.53
CA THR A 92 -9.18 10.42 1.93
C THR A 92 -10.37 10.51 2.88
N SER A 93 -11.39 11.32 2.57
CA SER A 93 -12.62 11.44 3.38
C SER A 93 -13.57 10.26 3.20
N GLN A 94 -13.38 9.46 2.15
CA GLN A 94 -14.16 8.26 1.86
C GLN A 94 -13.51 7.00 2.46
N CYS A 95 -12.24 7.08 2.84
CA CYS A 95 -11.46 5.98 3.40
C CYS A 95 -11.38 6.07 4.93
N GLU A 96 -11.14 4.93 5.57
CA GLU A 96 -10.73 4.86 6.96
C GLU A 96 -9.21 5.04 7.05
N LEU A 97 -8.74 6.07 7.77
CA LEU A 97 -7.30 6.27 7.97
C LEU A 97 -6.80 5.35 9.09
N ILE A 98 -5.95 4.39 8.73
CA ILE A 98 -5.38 3.41 9.65
C ILE A 98 -4.05 3.93 10.19
N SER A 99 -3.89 3.87 11.51
CA SER A 99 -2.62 4.20 12.17
C SER A 99 -1.52 3.21 11.79
N SER A 100 -0.42 3.72 11.27
CA SER A 100 0.82 2.97 11.10
C SER A 100 1.46 2.61 12.45
N ARG A 101 2.29 1.57 12.43
CA ARG A 101 3.22 1.25 13.53
C ARG A 101 4.53 0.70 12.96
N LYS A 102 5.59 0.74 13.75
CA LYS A 102 6.82 0.00 13.42
C LYS A 102 6.53 -1.51 13.48
N ALA A 103 7.11 -2.26 12.56
CA ALA A 103 7.12 -3.72 12.64
C ALA A 103 7.95 -4.17 13.86
N THR A 104 7.51 -5.23 14.53
CA THR A 104 8.25 -5.80 15.66
C THR A 104 9.48 -6.56 15.15
N HIS A 105 10.44 -6.80 16.03
CA HIS A 105 11.64 -7.57 15.67
C HIS A 105 11.27 -9.00 15.20
N GLU A 106 10.32 -9.65 15.90
CA GLU A 106 9.80 -10.96 15.53
C GLU A 106 9.13 -10.96 14.14
N GLU A 107 8.31 -9.93 13.84
CA GLU A 107 7.68 -9.79 12.52
C GLU A 107 8.73 -9.64 11.41
N LEU A 108 9.80 -8.89 11.65
CA LEU A 108 10.91 -8.77 10.70
C LEU A 108 11.67 -10.09 10.52
N LEU A 109 11.92 -10.82 11.62
CA LEU A 109 12.61 -12.12 11.59
C LEU A 109 11.80 -13.24 10.93
N SER A 110 10.48 -13.09 10.79
CA SER A 110 9.65 -14.08 10.10
C SER A 110 10.06 -14.29 8.63
N VAL A 111 10.71 -13.31 8.01
CA VAL A 111 11.15 -13.34 6.61
C VAL A 111 12.60 -12.90 6.38
N HIS A 112 13.27 -12.35 7.39
CA HIS A 112 14.66 -11.89 7.31
C HIS A 112 15.57 -12.56 8.35
N SER A 113 16.85 -12.72 8.01
CA SER A 113 17.85 -13.22 8.97
C SER A 113 18.18 -12.16 10.03
N GLU A 114 18.63 -12.61 11.21
CA GLU A 114 19.03 -11.73 12.32
C GLU A 114 20.06 -10.67 11.91
N ASN A 115 21.06 -11.06 11.11
CA ASN A 115 22.09 -10.12 10.63
C ASN A 115 21.47 -8.99 9.77
N HIS A 116 20.50 -9.31 8.92
CA HIS A 116 19.82 -8.30 8.09
C HIS A 116 18.99 -7.34 8.95
N VAL A 117 18.20 -7.87 9.88
CA VAL A 117 17.38 -7.05 10.79
C VAL A 117 18.27 -6.20 11.71
N SER A 118 19.41 -6.71 12.16
CA SER A 118 20.37 -5.96 12.96
C SER A 118 20.96 -4.77 12.18
N MET A 119 21.36 -4.99 10.93
CA MET A 119 21.97 -3.95 10.08
C MET A 119 20.98 -2.85 9.67
N PHE A 120 19.73 -3.20 9.34
CA PHE A 120 18.76 -2.27 8.73
C PHE A 120 17.58 -1.90 9.63
N GLY A 121 17.19 -2.79 10.55
CA GLY A 121 16.06 -2.57 11.47
C GLY A 121 16.42 -1.70 12.67
N ASN A 122 17.70 -1.69 13.08
CA ASN A 122 18.21 -0.90 14.21
C ASN A 122 18.88 0.42 13.79
N LYS A 123 18.46 1.04 12.67
CA LYS A 123 18.80 2.45 12.45
C LYS A 123 18.10 3.29 13.52
N LEU A 124 18.77 3.39 14.67
CA LEU A 124 18.41 4.21 15.81
C LEU A 124 18.15 5.63 15.30
N ASP A 125 16.92 6.06 15.52
CA ASP A 125 16.47 7.43 15.74
C ASP A 125 17.20 8.56 14.98
N ASN A 126 16.49 9.11 14.01
CA ASN A 126 16.30 10.55 13.89
C ASN A 126 17.60 11.40 13.92
N ARG A 127 18.21 11.60 12.75
CA ARG A 127 18.86 12.88 12.48
C ARG A 127 18.13 13.58 11.36
#